data_AF-A0A1S1QMF4-F1
#
_entry.id   AF-A0A1S1QMF4-F1
#
_cell.length_a   1.000
_cell.length_b   1.000
_cell.length_c   1.000
_cell.angle_alpha   90.00
_cell.angle_beta   90.00
_cell.angle_gamma   90.00
#
_symmetry.space_group_name_H-M   'P 1'
#
loop_
_entity.id
_entity.type
_entity.pdbx_description
1 polymer ?
#
loop_
_entity_poly.entity_id
_entity_poly.type
_entity_poly.pdbx_seq_one_letter_code
_entity_poly.pdbx_strand_id
1 'polypeptide(L)' 'MSAENGSTSALSMPTPTHVLGSRYGRCGGRAAFARETSAGSWQVKVHDPTSPRVGHDGWLLIGSGWSTLAEALAATGLT' A
#
# COMPACT_ATOMS: atom_id res chain seq x y z
N MET A 1 2.69 -40.09 -16.89
CA MET A 1 2.37 -38.65 -17.02
C MET A 1 1.10 -38.43 -16.22
N SER A 2 1.03 -37.71 -15.11
CA SER A 2 1.87 -36.61 -14.63
C SER A 2 1.73 -36.39 -13.12
N ALA A 3 2.87 -36.16 -12.48
CA ALA A 3 3.19 -35.29 -11.33
C ALA A 3 2.27 -35.28 -10.10
N GLU A 4 2.67 -36.06 -9.10
CA GLU A 4 2.66 -35.72 -7.69
C GLU A 4 3.70 -34.61 -7.39
N ASN A 5 3.29 -33.55 -6.71
CA ASN A 5 4.12 -32.59 -5.98
C ASN A 5 3.19 -31.97 -4.94
N GLY A 6 3.31 -32.25 -3.65
CA GLY A 6 4.52 -32.08 -2.87
C GLY A 6 4.25 -30.89 -1.95
N SER A 7 3.83 -31.22 -0.73
CA SER A 7 3.33 -30.32 0.32
C SER A 7 4.06 -28.99 0.37
N THR A 8 3.35 -27.90 0.04
CA THR A 8 3.83 -26.55 0.31
C THR A 8 3.84 -26.40 1.83
N SER A 9 5.03 -26.22 2.41
CA SER A 9 5.20 -25.78 3.78
C SER A 9 4.30 -24.57 3.98
N ALA A 10 3.23 -24.74 4.76
CA ALA A 10 2.41 -23.67 5.24
C ALA A 10 3.31 -22.83 6.15
N LEU A 11 4.00 -21.86 5.55
CA LEU A 11 4.51 -20.70 6.26
C LEU A 11 3.31 -20.16 7.01
N SER A 12 3.35 -20.25 8.35
CA SER A 12 2.41 -19.63 9.26
C SER A 12 2.31 -18.15 8.89
N MET A 13 1.39 -17.82 7.98
CA MET A 13 1.01 -16.45 7.73
C MET A 13 0.26 -16.03 8.98
N PRO A 14 0.74 -15.05 9.75
CA PRO A 14 -0.09 -14.48 10.79
C PRO A 14 -1.35 -13.99 10.09
N THR A 15 -2.50 -14.56 10.46
CA THR A 15 -3.81 -14.09 10.06
C THR A 15 -3.82 -12.58 10.34
N PRO A 16 -3.94 -11.69 9.33
CA PRO A 16 -3.98 -10.27 9.61
C PRO A 16 -5.28 -10.01 10.37
N THR A 17 -5.12 -9.90 11.68
CA THR A 17 -6.17 -9.48 12.59
C THR A 17 -6.38 -8.01 12.25
N HIS A 18 -7.59 -7.68 11.76
CA HIS A 18 -7.97 -6.39 11.18
C HIS A 18 -7.45 -6.17 9.74
N VAL A 19 -8.37 -6.19 8.76
CA VAL A 19 -8.07 -5.71 7.40
C VAL A 19 -7.87 -4.21 7.50
N LEU A 20 -6.63 -3.79 7.79
CA LEU A 20 -6.18 -2.43 7.67
C LEU A 20 -6.40 -2.03 6.20
N GLY A 21 -7.34 -1.11 5.96
CA GLY A 21 -7.88 -0.86 4.63
C GLY A 21 -6.79 -0.41 3.64
N SER A 22 -6.98 -0.69 2.35
CA SER A 22 -6.11 -0.13 1.31
C SER A 22 -6.90 0.32 0.09
N ARG A 23 -6.40 1.35 -0.57
CA ARG A 23 -7.03 1.97 -1.74
C ARG A 23 -5.97 2.42 -2.73
N TYR A 24 -6.14 2.00 -3.97
CA TYR A 24 -5.41 2.58 -5.11
C TYR A 24 -6.19 3.76 -5.67
N GLY A 25 -5.47 4.74 -6.20
CA GLY A 25 -6.02 5.90 -6.87
C GLY A 25 -4.96 6.59 -7.72
N ARG A 26 -5.25 7.83 -8.10
CA ARG A 26 -4.32 8.66 -8.88
C ARG A 26 -4.08 9.98 -8.17
N CYS A 27 -2.83 10.42 -8.12
CA CYS A 27 -2.41 11.70 -7.53
C CYS A 27 -1.58 12.46 -8.58
N GLY A 28 -2.06 13.60 -9.07
CA GLY A 28 -1.34 14.41 -10.05
C GLY A 28 -0.96 13.65 -11.34
N GLY A 29 -1.83 12.75 -11.81
CA GLY A 29 -1.58 11.91 -13.00
C GLY A 29 -0.80 10.62 -12.72
N ARG A 30 -0.27 10.42 -11.50
CA ARG A 30 0.57 9.27 -11.12
C ARG A 30 -0.20 8.24 -10.32
N ALA A 31 0.15 6.97 -10.47
CA ALA A 31 -0.44 5.90 -9.68
C ALA A 31 -0.12 6.11 -8.19
N ALA A 32 -1.09 5.87 -7.33
CA ALA A 32 -0.98 6.21 -5.94
C ALA A 32 -1.75 5.20 -5.07
N PHE A 33 -1.25 4.98 -3.86
CA PHE A 33 -1.66 3.89 -2.99
C PHE A 33 -1.74 4.37 -1.55
N ALA A 34 -2.95 4.39 -1.01
CA ALA A 34 -3.24 4.61 0.40
C ALA A 34 -3.38 3.26 1.11
N ARG A 35 -2.73 3.11 2.26
CA ARG A 35 -2.87 1.94 3.13
C ARG A 35 -3.00 2.39 4.57
N GLU A 36 -3.84 1.70 5.31
CA GLU A 36 -3.87 1.80 6.75
C GLU A 36 -2.70 0.98 7.32
N THR A 37 -1.94 1.56 8.24
CA THR A 37 -0.81 0.89 8.90
C THR A 37 -1.11 0.50 10.33
N SER A 38 -2.05 1.18 10.96
CA SER A 38 -2.59 0.88 12.28
C SER A 38 -3.99 1.48 12.37
N ALA A 39 -4.81 1.05 13.31
CA ALA A 39 -6.18 1.55 13.46
C ALA A 39 -6.20 3.09 13.50
N GLY A 40 -6.81 3.71 12.49
CA GLY A 40 -6.84 5.17 12.36
C GLY A 40 -5.48 5.80 12.07
N SER A 41 -4.60 5.11 11.34
CA SER A 41 -3.33 5.66 10.87
C SER A 41 -3.10 5.23 9.43
N TRP A 42 -3.15 6.19 8.53
CA TRP A 42 -3.01 5.98 7.10
C TRP A 42 -1.67 6.48 6.57
N GLN A 43 -1.16 5.78 5.56
CA GLN A 43 0.01 6.16 4.78
C GLN A 43 -0.34 6.21 3.31
N VAL A 44 0.23 7.16 2.58
CA VAL A 44 0.01 7.30 1.13
C VAL A 44 1.35 7.30 0.42
N LYS A 45 1.47 6.42 -0.56
CA LYS A 45 2.61 6.34 -1.48
C LYS A 45 2.16 6.73 -2.89
N VAL A 46 3.03 7.37 -3.65
CA VAL A 46 2.82 7.69 -5.07
C VAL A 46 3.95 7.10 -5.89
N HIS A 47 3.63 6.50 -7.03
CA HIS A 47 4.61 5.99 -7.97
C HIS A 47 5.17 7.14 -8.81
N ASP A 48 6.45 7.44 -8.63
CA ASP A 48 7.21 8.42 -9.40
C ASP A 48 8.64 7.90 -9.67
N PRO A 49 8.84 7.07 -10.71
CA PRO A 49 10.14 6.44 -10.98
C PRO A 49 11.21 7.46 -11.40
N THR A 50 10.83 8.72 -11.68
CA THR A 50 11.77 9.80 -12.03
C THR A 50 12.34 10.51 -10.81
N SER A 51 11.70 10.38 -9.65
CA SER A 51 12.14 11.06 -8.44
C SER A 51 13.31 10.32 -7.80
N PRO A 52 14.44 10.99 -7.48
CA PRO A 52 15.59 10.34 -6.86
C PRO A 52 15.33 9.87 -5.41
N ARG A 53 14.17 10.22 -4.84
CA ARG A 53 13.76 9.83 -3.49
C ARG A 53 12.99 8.51 -3.45
N VAL A 54 12.65 7.95 -4.59
CA VAL A 54 11.92 6.68 -4.63
C VAL A 54 12.85 5.52 -4.36
N GLY A 55 12.30 4.50 -3.69
CA GLY A 55 12.99 3.22 -3.57
C GLY A 55 13.06 2.49 -4.92
N HIS A 56 13.62 1.29 -4.91
CA HIS A 56 13.74 0.41 -6.08
C HIS A 56 12.44 0.23 -6.87
N ASP A 57 11.30 0.22 -6.18
CA ASP A 57 9.96 0.01 -6.75
C ASP A 57 9.32 1.30 -7.32
N GLY A 58 10.03 2.44 -7.33
CA GLY A 58 9.51 3.69 -7.89
C GLY A 58 8.47 4.40 -7.02
N TRP A 59 8.21 3.95 -5.80
CA TRP A 59 7.25 4.61 -4.90
C TRP A 59 7.91 5.60 -3.94
N LEU A 60 7.26 6.76 -3.82
CA LEU A 60 7.55 7.83 -2.87
C LEU A 60 6.49 7.84 -1.77
N LEU A 61 6.89 7.88 -0.49
CA LEU A 61 5.96 8.17 0.61
C LEU A 61 5.63 9.67 0.60
N ILE A 62 4.35 10.00 0.41
CA ILE A 62 3.87 11.39 0.42
C ILE A 62 3.52 11.84 1.84
N GLY A 63 3.04 10.92 2.67
CA GLY A 63 2.85 11.19 4.08
C GLY A 63 2.25 10.00 4.82
N SER A 64 2.09 10.21 6.13
CA SER A 64 1.65 9.19 7.08
C SER A 64 0.98 9.84 8.29
N GLY A 65 0.13 9.07 8.98
CA GLY A 65 -0.44 9.45 10.28
C GLY A 65 -1.80 10.13 10.22
N TRP A 66 -2.49 10.06 9.07
CA TRP A 66 -3.87 10.55 9.00
C TRP A 66 -4.83 9.60 9.72
N SER A 67 -5.81 10.18 10.42
CA SER A 67 -6.78 9.43 11.23
C SER A 67 -7.78 8.65 10.39
N THR A 68 -8.05 9.09 9.16
CA THR A 68 -9.00 8.44 8.25
C THR A 68 -8.46 8.34 6.83
N LEU A 69 -9.01 7.40 6.06
CA LEU A 69 -8.75 7.31 4.61
C LEU A 69 -9.15 8.62 3.92
N ALA A 70 -10.31 9.19 4.25
CA ALA A 70 -10.79 10.43 3.62
C ALA A 70 -9.81 11.60 3.81
N GLU A 71 -9.23 11.77 5.00
CA GLU A 71 -8.21 12.78 5.25
C GLU A 71 -6.92 12.50 4.47
N ALA A 72 -6.48 11.24 4.42
CA ALA A 72 -5.31 10.86 3.64
C ALA A 72 -5.52 11.15 2.14
N LEU A 73 -6.71 10.85 1.60
CA LEU A 73 -7.09 11.14 0.22
C LEU A 73 -7.12 12.64 -0.05
N ALA A 74 -7.78 13.42 0.82
CA ALA A 74 -7.92 14.86 0.68
C ALA A 74 -6.57 15.59 0.77
N ALA A 75 -5.72 15.22 1.73
CA ALA A 75 -4.40 15.82 1.93
C ALA A 75 -3.42 15.52 0.77
N THR A 76 -3.62 14.40 0.07
CA THR A 76 -2.75 13.97 -1.04
C THR A 76 -3.37 14.18 -2.41
N GLY A 77 -4.62 14.62 -2.50
CA GLY A 77 -5.35 14.75 -3.77
C GLY A 77 -5.58 13.42 -4.49
N LEU A 78 -5.65 12.31 -3.73
CA LEU A 78 -5.93 10.99 -4.27
C LEU A 78 -7.43 10.86 -4.56
N THR A 79 -7.80 10.68 -5.83
CA THR A 79 -9.18 10.47 -6.27
C THR A 79 -9.43 9.02 -6.69
#